data_AF-A0A3M2CSF2-F1
#
_entry.id   AF-A0A3M2CSF2-F1
#
_cell.length_a   1.000
_cell.length_b   1.000
_cell.length_c   1.000
_cell.angle_alpha   90.00
_cell.angle_beta   90.00
_cell.angle_gamma   90.00
#
_symmetry.space_group_name_H-M   'P 1'
#
loop_
_entity.id
_entity.type
_entity.pdbx_description
1 polymer ?
#
loop_
_entity_poly.entity_id
_entity_poly.type
_entity_poly.pdbx_seq_one_letter_code
_entity_poly.pdbx_strand_id
1 'polypeptide(L)'
;MPKHGKKYRAALEQYDPTKTYSLPEAVEILKKIAYAKFNETVNLDLKLGVDPRHADQQVRGTVTLPHGTGKQVRVAVFAKGEKAAEAEAAGAEIVGAEDLVAKVAGGFVDFDAAIATPDMMREVGKLGKILGPRGLMPNPKTGTVTMDVAKAVQEIKAGKVEFRVDKTGNVHVPVGKIQFTKEQLVENAQAVLEAIARAKPAAAKGTYMRSITLSGTMTPGIKVAWSPTAVAKA
;
A
#
# COMPACT_ATOMS: atom_id res chain seq x y z
N MET A 1 -30.35 -17.97 2.91
CA MET A 1 -29.10 -18.44 2.27
C MET A 1 -27.92 -18.13 3.18
N PRO A 2 -26.98 -19.06 3.40
CA PRO A 2 -25.76 -18.74 4.15
C PRO A 2 -24.95 -17.67 3.40
N LYS A 3 -24.59 -16.60 4.11
CA LYS A 3 -23.90 -15.42 3.55
C LYS A 3 -22.46 -15.74 3.06
N HIS A 4 -21.87 -16.83 3.56
CA HIS A 4 -20.51 -17.25 3.24
C HIS A 4 -20.39 -18.76 2.96
N GLY A 5 -19.39 -19.11 2.14
CA GLY A 5 -19.10 -20.50 1.76
C GLY A 5 -18.63 -21.39 2.92
N LYS A 6 -18.62 -22.72 2.69
CA LYS A 6 -18.23 -23.71 3.71
C LYS A 6 -16.80 -23.50 4.23
N LYS A 7 -15.86 -23.17 3.34
CA LYS A 7 -14.44 -22.95 3.69
C LYS A 7 -14.22 -21.72 4.58
N TYR A 8 -14.93 -20.63 4.30
CA TYR A 8 -14.86 -19.42 5.11
C TYR A 8 -15.41 -19.65 6.54
N ARG A 9 -16.48 -20.43 6.67
CA ARG A 9 -17.02 -20.83 7.99
C ARG A 9 -16.05 -21.72 8.76
N ALA A 10 -15.44 -22.70 8.10
CA ALA A 10 -14.42 -23.54 8.72
C ALA A 10 -13.17 -22.75 9.15
N ALA A 11 -12.82 -21.67 8.44
CA ALA A 11 -11.75 -20.76 8.85
C ALA A 11 -12.13 -19.93 10.09
N LEU A 12 -13.38 -19.46 10.18
CA LEU A 12 -13.89 -18.72 11.33
C LEU A 12 -13.97 -19.57 12.61
N GLU A 13 -14.16 -20.88 12.49
CA GLU A 13 -14.20 -21.80 13.65
C GLU A 13 -12.79 -22.05 14.25
N GLN A 14 -11.72 -21.75 13.51
CA GLN A 14 -10.34 -22.00 13.96
C GLN A 14 -9.77 -20.92 14.88
N TYR A 15 -10.44 -19.76 14.99
CA TYR A 15 -10.00 -18.67 15.85
C TYR A 15 -11.18 -17.89 16.41
N ASP A 16 -10.97 -17.16 17.50
CA ASP A 16 -12.00 -16.34 18.11
C ASP A 16 -12.00 -14.93 17.48
N PRO A 17 -13.03 -14.53 16.70
CA PRO A 17 -13.09 -13.22 16.05
C PRO A 17 -13.32 -12.06 17.04
N THR A 18 -13.65 -12.35 18.29
CA THR A 18 -13.82 -11.34 19.34
C THR A 18 -12.50 -11.04 20.04
N LYS A 19 -11.58 -12.00 20.08
CA LYS A 19 -10.27 -11.88 20.71
C LYS A 19 -9.30 -11.08 19.85
N THR A 20 -8.43 -10.33 20.51
CA THR A 20 -7.28 -9.67 19.89
C THR A 20 -6.02 -10.53 20.06
N TYR A 21 -5.29 -10.73 18.98
CA TYR A 21 -4.06 -11.55 18.94
C TYR A 21 -2.83 -10.67 18.82
N SER A 22 -1.67 -11.13 19.27
CA SER A 22 -0.42 -10.45 18.93
C SER A 22 -0.13 -10.54 17.43
N LEU A 23 0.67 -9.62 16.89
CA LEU A 23 1.02 -9.62 15.47
C LEU A 23 1.64 -10.96 14.99
N PRO A 24 2.57 -11.59 15.73
CA PRO A 24 3.11 -12.90 15.34
C PRO A 24 2.05 -14.01 15.37
N GLU A 25 1.17 -14.04 16.38
CA GLU A 25 0.10 -15.03 16.46
C GLU A 25 -0.92 -14.85 15.33
N ALA A 26 -1.28 -13.60 15.02
CA ALA A 26 -2.21 -13.28 13.95
C ALA A 26 -1.69 -13.73 12.58
N VAL A 27 -0.39 -13.51 12.29
CA VAL A 27 0.25 -14.01 11.06
C VAL A 27 0.24 -15.53 11.00
N GLU A 28 0.49 -16.20 12.13
CA GLU A 28 0.49 -17.66 12.18
C GLU A 28 -0.90 -18.25 11.93
N ILE A 29 -1.93 -17.68 12.58
CA ILE A 29 -3.32 -18.06 12.35
C ILE A 29 -3.66 -17.82 10.89
N LEU A 30 -3.35 -16.63 10.35
CA LEU A 30 -3.64 -16.25 8.96
C LEU A 30 -3.13 -17.29 7.96
N LYS A 31 -1.89 -17.77 8.14
CA LYS A 31 -1.29 -18.80 7.29
C LYS A 31 -1.99 -20.15 7.40
N LYS A 32 -2.48 -20.52 8.59
CA LYS A 32 -3.24 -21.77 8.82
C LYS A 32 -4.63 -21.73 8.19
N ILE A 33 -5.30 -20.58 8.25
CA ILE A 33 -6.66 -20.41 7.74
C ILE A 33 -6.71 -20.05 6.25
N ALA A 34 -5.58 -19.80 5.60
CA ALA A 34 -5.53 -19.51 4.17
C ALA A 34 -5.89 -20.76 3.35
N TYR A 35 -7.08 -20.76 2.76
CA TYR A 35 -7.64 -21.91 2.04
C TYR A 35 -7.69 -21.71 0.51
N ALA A 36 -7.26 -20.56 0.01
CA ALA A 36 -7.24 -20.26 -1.41
C ALA A 36 -6.13 -21.04 -2.13
N LYS A 37 -6.40 -21.39 -3.40
CA LYS A 37 -5.45 -22.12 -4.25
C LYS A 37 -4.34 -21.22 -4.80
N PHE A 38 -4.54 -19.90 -4.80
CA PHE A 38 -3.59 -18.93 -5.29
C PHE A 38 -2.88 -18.24 -4.12
N ASN A 39 -1.74 -17.62 -4.40
CA ASN A 39 -0.97 -16.88 -3.40
C ASN A 39 -1.70 -15.58 -3.03
N GLU A 40 -2.40 -15.59 -1.89
CA GLU A 40 -3.18 -14.44 -1.42
C GLU A 40 -2.29 -13.27 -1.02
N THR A 41 -2.77 -12.06 -1.27
CA THR A 41 -2.19 -10.85 -0.69
C THR A 41 -2.69 -10.70 0.73
N VAL A 42 -1.75 -10.46 1.64
CA VAL A 42 -2.01 -10.14 3.05
C VAL A 42 -2.10 -8.62 3.18
N ASN A 43 -3.23 -8.15 3.69
CA ASN A 43 -3.52 -6.75 3.91
C ASN A 43 -3.57 -6.44 5.41
N LEU A 44 -3.09 -5.26 5.75
CA LEU A 44 -3.23 -4.66 7.06
C LEU A 44 -4.22 -3.50 6.96
N ASP A 45 -5.35 -3.66 7.62
CA ASP A 45 -6.44 -2.71 7.64
C ASP A 45 -6.48 -2.00 9.00
N LEU A 46 -6.36 -0.68 8.99
CA LEU A 46 -6.33 0.13 10.20
C LEU A 46 -7.48 1.11 10.21
N LYS A 47 -8.19 1.18 11.34
CA LYS A 47 -9.15 2.24 11.61
C LYS A 47 -8.47 3.34 12.40
N LEU A 48 -8.30 4.50 11.78
CA LEU A 48 -7.71 5.66 12.43
C LEU A 48 -8.79 6.51 13.11
N GLY A 49 -8.37 7.23 14.15
CA GLY A 49 -9.19 8.19 14.90
C GLY A 49 -9.17 9.59 14.32
N VAL A 50 -8.97 9.73 13.00
CA VAL A 50 -8.90 11.02 12.29
C VAL A 50 -10.21 11.29 11.56
N ASP A 51 -10.56 12.56 11.39
CA ASP A 51 -11.68 12.98 10.55
C ASP A 51 -11.18 13.35 9.14
N PRO A 52 -11.41 12.50 8.12
CA PRO A 52 -10.90 12.74 6.77
C PRO A 52 -11.59 13.90 6.04
N ARG A 53 -12.65 14.49 6.62
CA ARG A 53 -13.28 15.71 6.08
C ARG A 53 -12.41 16.94 6.29
N HIS A 54 -11.56 16.92 7.31
CA HIS A 54 -10.64 17.99 7.67
C HIS A 54 -9.28 17.75 6.99
N ALA A 55 -8.82 18.71 6.18
CA ALA A 55 -7.60 18.57 5.39
C ALA A 55 -6.33 18.43 6.25
N ASP A 56 -6.34 19.02 7.45
CA ASP A 56 -5.32 18.95 8.49
C ASP A 56 -5.23 17.57 9.17
N GLN A 57 -6.26 16.74 9.03
CA GLN A 57 -6.32 15.38 9.58
C GLN A 57 -6.19 14.29 8.51
N GLN A 58 -5.94 14.67 7.25
CA GLN A 58 -5.72 13.72 6.17
C GLN A 58 -4.33 13.09 6.30
N VAL A 59 -4.29 11.81 6.67
CA VAL A 59 -3.04 11.04 6.71
C VAL A 59 -2.77 10.46 5.33
N ARG A 60 -1.60 10.79 4.78
CA ARG A 60 -1.07 10.23 3.55
C ARG A 60 0.44 10.09 3.69
N GLY A 61 0.98 8.96 3.27
CA GLY A 61 2.42 8.73 3.31
C GLY A 61 2.82 7.57 2.44
N THR A 62 4.13 7.34 2.40
CA THR A 62 4.72 6.17 1.75
C THR A 62 5.57 5.44 2.75
N VAL A 63 5.56 4.12 2.69
CA VAL A 63 6.39 3.24 3.50
C VAL A 63 7.12 2.26 2.60
N THR A 64 8.41 2.13 2.79
CA THR A 64 9.21 1.11 2.11
C THR A 64 9.15 -0.17 2.94
N LEU A 65 8.63 -1.24 2.37
CA LEU A 65 8.59 -2.54 3.03
C LEU A 65 9.98 -3.20 2.93
N PRO A 66 10.58 -3.65 4.05
CA PRO A 66 11.92 -4.26 4.03
C PRO A 66 11.99 -5.55 3.19
N HIS A 67 10.90 -6.33 3.13
CA HIS A 67 10.82 -7.56 2.32
C HIS A 67 10.00 -7.39 1.03
N GLY A 68 9.60 -6.16 0.72
CA GLY A 68 8.74 -5.84 -0.43
C GLY A 68 7.32 -6.40 -0.33
N THR A 69 6.57 -6.27 -1.42
CA THR A 69 5.16 -6.72 -1.51
C THR A 69 5.00 -8.11 -2.15
N GLY A 70 6.07 -8.66 -2.72
CA GLY A 70 6.05 -9.96 -3.44
C GLY A 70 5.27 -9.93 -4.76
N LYS A 71 4.87 -8.76 -5.25
CA LYS A 71 4.28 -8.55 -6.59
C LYS A 71 5.34 -7.94 -7.51
N GLN A 72 5.46 -8.45 -8.74
CA GLN A 72 6.19 -7.74 -9.78
C GLN A 72 5.39 -6.49 -10.16
N VAL A 73 5.94 -5.32 -9.83
CA VAL A 73 5.31 -4.02 -10.10
C VAL A 73 5.86 -3.50 -11.42
N ARG A 74 4.97 -3.31 -12.39
CA ARG A 74 5.33 -2.73 -13.68
C ARG A 74 5.32 -1.22 -13.57
N VAL A 75 6.49 -0.60 -13.73
CA VAL A 75 6.69 0.85 -13.53
C VAL A 75 6.76 1.55 -14.88
N ALA A 76 5.87 2.51 -15.09
CA ALA A 76 5.90 3.44 -16.20
C ALA A 76 6.53 4.77 -15.77
N VAL A 77 7.45 5.28 -16.57
CA VAL A 77 8.14 6.54 -16.31
C VAL A 77 7.86 7.53 -17.42
N PHE A 78 7.34 8.70 -17.05
CA PHE A 78 7.14 9.85 -17.90
C PHE A 78 8.32 10.81 -17.74
N ALA A 79 9.31 10.72 -18.63
CA ALA A 79 10.52 11.53 -18.59
C ALA A 79 11.02 11.85 -20.00
N LYS A 80 11.68 13.00 -20.15
CA LYS A 80 12.32 13.45 -21.40
C LYS A 80 13.86 13.38 -21.28
N GLY A 81 14.54 13.14 -22.40
CA GLY A 81 16.00 13.23 -22.52
C GLY A 81 16.77 12.25 -21.63
N GLU A 82 17.81 12.73 -20.94
CA GLU A 82 18.72 11.92 -20.12
C GLU A 82 18.00 11.17 -18.99
N LYS A 83 16.91 11.72 -18.46
CA LYS A 83 16.10 11.08 -17.41
C LYS A 83 15.34 9.85 -17.90
N ALA A 84 15.07 9.75 -19.20
CA ALA A 84 14.52 8.54 -19.79
C ALA A 84 15.57 7.42 -19.78
N ALA A 85 16.81 7.72 -20.21
CA ALA A 85 17.90 6.75 -20.19
C ALA A 85 18.23 6.27 -18.76
N GLU A 86 18.22 7.16 -17.77
CA GLU A 86 18.38 6.79 -16.35
C GLU A 86 17.27 5.83 -15.88
N ALA A 87 16.03 6.04 -16.33
CA ALA A 87 14.89 5.21 -15.96
C ALA A 87 14.96 3.81 -16.57
N GLU A 88 15.36 3.71 -17.84
CA GLU A 88 15.61 2.44 -18.52
C GLU A 88 16.73 1.66 -17.83
N ALA A 89 17.83 2.34 -17.48
CA ALA A 89 18.95 1.74 -16.75
C ALA A 89 18.55 1.28 -15.34
N ALA A 90 17.62 1.98 -14.68
CA ALA A 90 17.04 1.57 -13.40
C ALA A 90 16.03 0.40 -13.53
N GLY A 91 15.74 -0.02 -14.76
CA GLY A 91 14.88 -1.15 -15.09
C GLY A 91 13.40 -0.81 -15.20
N ALA A 92 13.01 0.45 -15.43
CA ALA A 92 11.63 0.76 -15.78
C ALA A 92 11.21 -0.02 -17.04
N GLU A 93 10.02 -0.63 -17.02
CA GLU A 93 9.54 -1.46 -18.13
C GLU A 93 9.02 -0.60 -19.29
N ILE A 94 8.48 0.57 -18.96
CA ILE A 94 7.90 1.49 -19.92
C ILE A 94 8.47 2.87 -19.63
N VAL A 95 9.21 3.42 -20.57
CA VAL A 95 9.73 4.78 -20.50
C VAL A 95 9.27 5.52 -21.75
N GLY A 96 8.82 6.75 -21.58
CA GLY A 96 8.42 7.59 -22.70
C GLY A 96 8.02 8.98 -22.29
N ALA A 97 7.75 9.82 -23.29
CA ALA A 97 7.37 11.21 -23.10
C ALA A 97 5.96 11.44 -23.67
N GLU A 98 5.85 12.28 -24.71
CA GLU A 98 4.59 12.64 -25.36
C GLU A 98 3.92 11.44 -26.05
N ASP A 99 4.72 10.50 -26.56
CA ASP A 99 4.27 9.28 -27.21
C ASP A 99 3.56 8.32 -26.24
N LEU A 100 4.12 8.18 -25.03
CA LEU A 100 3.50 7.40 -23.96
C LEU A 100 2.23 8.09 -23.45
N VAL A 101 2.24 9.42 -23.34
CA VAL A 101 1.04 10.20 -22.97
C VAL A 101 -0.09 9.96 -23.98
N ALA A 102 0.20 9.97 -25.28
CA ALA A 102 -0.78 9.69 -26.33
C ALA A 102 -1.32 8.25 -26.26
N LYS A 103 -0.45 7.25 -26.04
CA LYS A 103 -0.86 5.85 -25.85
C LYS A 103 -1.77 5.68 -24.64
N VAL A 104 -1.44 6.32 -23.51
CA VAL A 104 -2.26 6.28 -22.29
C VAL A 104 -3.60 7.01 -22.50
N ALA A 105 -3.60 8.10 -23.25
CA ALA A 105 -4.84 8.78 -23.67
C ALA A 105 -5.73 7.87 -24.52
N GLY A 106 -5.12 7.02 -25.36
CA GLY A 106 -5.78 5.98 -26.14
C GLY A 106 -6.24 4.75 -25.35
N GLY A 107 -6.02 4.72 -24.02
CA GLY A 107 -6.49 3.64 -23.15
C GLY A 107 -5.42 2.61 -22.75
N PHE A 108 -4.15 2.84 -23.09
CA PHE A 108 -3.06 1.96 -22.66
C PHE A 108 -2.76 2.18 -21.16
N VAL A 109 -3.10 1.21 -20.31
CA VAL A 109 -2.90 1.29 -18.86
C VAL A 109 -2.38 -0.05 -18.32
N ASP A 110 -1.30 -0.53 -18.92
CA ASP A 110 -0.70 -1.82 -18.56
C ASP A 110 0.49 -1.68 -17.59
N PHE A 111 0.36 -0.78 -16.61
CA PHE A 111 1.36 -0.53 -15.57
C PHE A 111 0.70 -0.37 -14.19
N ASP A 112 1.44 -0.70 -13.14
CA ASP A 112 0.98 -0.68 -11.75
C ASP A 112 1.42 0.58 -11.00
N ALA A 113 2.48 1.26 -11.46
CA ALA A 113 2.97 2.50 -10.89
C ALA A 113 3.44 3.46 -11.97
N ALA A 114 3.21 4.76 -11.76
CA ALA A 114 3.67 5.82 -12.63
C ALA A 114 4.59 6.79 -11.89
N ILE A 115 5.73 7.12 -12.50
CA ILE A 115 6.67 8.13 -12.05
C ILE A 115 6.74 9.20 -13.13
N ALA A 116 6.78 10.47 -12.74
CA ALA A 116 6.92 11.56 -13.70
C ALA A 116 7.99 12.55 -13.27
N THR A 117 8.67 13.14 -14.24
CA THR A 117 9.49 14.32 -14.00
C THR A 117 8.61 15.59 -13.96
N PRO A 118 8.99 16.63 -13.20
CA PRO A 118 8.17 17.84 -13.04
C PRO A 118 7.80 18.56 -14.35
N ASP A 119 8.66 18.49 -15.37
CA ASP A 119 8.45 19.02 -16.71
C ASP A 119 7.31 18.32 -17.47
N MET A 120 7.10 17.03 -17.23
CA MET A 120 6.06 16.22 -17.87
C MET A 120 4.69 16.29 -17.16
N MET A 121 4.63 16.86 -15.96
CA MET A 121 3.39 16.92 -15.17
C MET A 121 2.26 17.70 -15.85
N ARG A 122 2.58 18.69 -16.70
CA ARG A 122 1.56 19.44 -17.46
C ARG A 122 0.80 18.56 -18.44
N GLU A 123 1.47 17.58 -19.03
CA GLU A 123 0.89 16.64 -19.98
C GLU A 123 0.20 15.49 -19.25
N VAL A 124 0.85 14.91 -18.25
CA VAL A 124 0.28 13.84 -17.40
C VAL A 124 -0.97 14.32 -16.65
N GLY A 125 -1.04 15.61 -16.29
CA GLY A 125 -2.23 16.21 -15.69
C GLY A 125 -3.48 16.12 -16.57
N LYS A 126 -3.34 16.15 -17.91
CA LYS A 126 -4.46 15.97 -18.85
C LYS A 126 -5.03 14.55 -18.80
N LEU A 127 -4.21 13.56 -18.44
CA LEU A 127 -4.59 12.16 -18.25
C LEU A 127 -5.27 11.90 -16.90
N GLY A 128 -5.46 12.93 -16.06
CA GLY A 128 -6.07 12.80 -14.73
C GLY A 128 -7.45 12.12 -14.74
N LYS A 129 -8.22 12.23 -15.83
CA LYS A 129 -9.50 11.52 -15.98
C LYS A 129 -9.36 9.99 -16.04
N ILE A 130 -8.25 9.49 -16.58
CA ILE A 130 -7.95 8.06 -16.74
C ILE A 130 -7.15 7.54 -15.55
N LEU A 131 -6.09 8.26 -15.17
CA LEU A 131 -5.16 7.83 -14.11
C LEU A 131 -5.70 8.11 -12.70
N GLY A 132 -6.52 9.15 -12.53
CA GLY A 132 -7.08 9.55 -11.24
C GLY A 132 -7.95 8.47 -10.58
N PRO A 133 -8.99 7.94 -11.25
CA PRO A 133 -9.85 6.89 -10.68
C PRO A 133 -9.10 5.60 -10.35
N ARG A 134 -7.99 5.33 -11.06
CA ARG A 134 -7.17 4.13 -10.89
C ARG A 134 -6.07 4.29 -9.86
N GLY A 135 -5.89 5.48 -9.29
CA GLY A 135 -4.84 5.77 -8.30
C GLY A 135 -3.42 5.76 -8.86
N LEU A 136 -3.27 5.76 -10.19
CA LEU A 136 -1.97 5.72 -10.88
C LEU A 136 -1.40 7.11 -11.17
N MET A 137 -1.99 8.16 -10.63
CA MET A 137 -1.58 9.53 -10.91
C MET A 137 -0.33 9.89 -10.08
N PRO A 138 0.80 10.27 -10.72
CA PRO A 138 1.98 10.74 -10.00
C PRO A 138 1.65 11.96 -9.13
N ASN A 139 2.19 12.00 -7.92
CA ASN A 139 1.96 13.08 -6.98
C ASN A 139 3.27 13.50 -6.29
N PRO A 140 3.57 14.81 -6.19
CA PRO A 140 4.75 15.28 -5.45
C PRO A 140 4.74 14.83 -3.99
N LYS A 141 3.56 14.75 -3.35
CA LYS A 141 3.44 14.34 -1.93
C LYS A 141 3.85 12.89 -1.68
N THR A 142 3.79 12.04 -2.70
CA THR A 142 4.18 10.62 -2.61
C THR A 142 5.62 10.38 -3.08
N GLY A 143 6.34 11.44 -3.47
CA GLY A 143 7.68 11.34 -4.02
C GLY A 143 7.73 10.63 -5.38
N THR A 144 6.60 10.46 -6.05
CA THR A 144 6.51 9.89 -7.41
C THR A 144 6.70 10.93 -8.50
N VAL A 145 6.86 12.20 -8.10
CA VAL A 145 7.31 13.29 -8.96
C VAL A 145 8.67 13.75 -8.45
N THR A 146 9.73 13.39 -9.16
CA THR A 146 11.11 13.69 -8.77
C THR A 146 12.02 13.81 -9.98
N MET A 147 13.15 14.51 -9.81
CA MET A 147 14.25 14.52 -10.77
C MET A 147 15.12 13.27 -10.65
N ASP A 148 15.11 12.62 -9.48
CA ASP A 148 15.86 11.39 -9.17
C ASP A 148 15.06 10.14 -9.58
N VAL A 149 14.84 9.98 -10.89
CA VAL A 149 13.97 8.94 -11.45
C VAL A 149 14.49 7.53 -11.13
N ALA A 150 15.80 7.31 -11.24
CA ALA A 150 16.41 6.01 -10.96
C ALA A 150 16.14 5.51 -9.53
N LYS A 151 16.28 6.40 -8.53
CA LYS A 151 15.98 6.06 -7.13
C LYS A 151 14.50 5.76 -6.93
N ALA A 152 13.62 6.58 -7.51
CA ALA A 152 12.18 6.35 -7.40
C ALA A 152 11.74 5.01 -8.01
N VAL A 153 12.32 4.63 -9.15
CA VAL A 153 12.07 3.31 -9.78
C VAL A 153 12.54 2.18 -8.87
N GLN A 154 13.74 2.28 -8.31
CA GLN A 154 14.28 1.27 -7.38
C GLN A 154 13.44 1.14 -6.11
N GLU A 155 13.02 2.25 -5.51
CA GLU A 155 12.19 2.22 -4.30
C GLU A 155 10.80 1.62 -4.56
N ILE A 156 10.16 1.96 -5.68
CA ILE A 156 8.86 1.37 -6.04
C ILE A 156 9.00 -0.13 -6.29
N LYS A 157 10.07 -0.55 -6.97
CA LYS A 157 10.36 -1.97 -7.18
C LYS A 157 10.73 -2.71 -5.90
N ALA A 158 11.38 -2.03 -4.95
CA ALA A 158 11.65 -2.56 -3.61
C ALA A 158 10.38 -2.73 -2.76
N GLY A 159 9.22 -2.30 -3.26
CA GLY A 159 7.94 -2.46 -2.57
C GLY A 159 7.57 -1.28 -1.70
N LYS A 160 7.88 -0.06 -2.14
CA LYS A 160 7.31 1.16 -1.57
C LYS A 160 5.79 1.17 -1.78
N VAL A 161 5.06 1.20 -0.67
CA VAL A 161 3.59 1.23 -0.66
C VAL A 161 3.12 2.61 -0.23
N GLU A 162 2.17 3.16 -0.98
CA GLU A 162 1.45 4.35 -0.57
C GLU A 162 0.28 3.96 0.33
N PHE A 163 0.12 4.69 1.42
CA PHE A 163 -1.07 4.60 2.26
C PHE A 163 -1.79 5.94 2.32
N ARG A 164 -3.12 5.88 2.23
CA ARG A 164 -4.00 7.04 2.26
C ARG A 164 -5.24 6.71 3.07
N VAL A 165 -5.67 7.68 3.88
CA VAL A 165 -6.95 7.58 4.58
C VAL A 165 -8.11 7.75 3.61
N ASP A 166 -9.07 6.83 3.69
CA ASP A 166 -10.31 6.88 2.95
C ASP A 166 -11.32 7.89 3.56
N LYS A 167 -12.52 7.98 2.99
CA LYS A 167 -13.57 8.87 3.53
C LYS A 167 -14.12 8.43 4.89
N THR A 168 -13.79 7.22 5.35
CA THR A 168 -14.29 6.62 6.59
C THR A 168 -13.25 6.61 7.71
N GLY A 169 -12.03 7.09 7.46
CA GLY A 169 -10.94 7.11 8.42
C GLY A 169 -10.12 5.81 8.45
N ASN A 170 -10.29 4.94 7.46
CA ASN A 170 -9.57 3.68 7.33
C ASN A 170 -8.35 3.82 6.41
N VAL A 171 -7.34 3.00 6.68
CA VAL A 171 -6.14 2.84 5.87
C VAL A 171 -5.99 1.37 5.52
N HIS A 172 -5.73 1.08 4.25
CA HIS A 172 -5.53 -0.26 3.74
C HIS A 172 -4.13 -0.36 3.16
N VAL A 173 -3.30 -1.28 3.67
CA VAL A 173 -1.92 -1.45 3.21
C VAL A 173 -1.62 -2.92 2.94
N PRO A 174 -1.24 -3.31 1.71
CA PRO A 174 -0.71 -4.64 1.45
C PRO A 174 0.67 -4.81 2.11
N VAL A 175 0.81 -5.79 3.01
CA VAL A 175 2.06 -6.06 3.74
C VAL A 175 2.87 -7.21 3.14
N GLY A 176 2.32 -7.93 2.16
CA GLY A 176 3.02 -8.99 1.45
C GLY A 176 2.09 -10.06 0.91
N LYS A 177 2.64 -11.24 0.67
CA LYS A 177 1.91 -12.43 0.20
C LYS A 177 1.97 -13.55 1.22
N ILE A 178 1.00 -14.46 1.20
CA ILE A 178 0.92 -15.56 2.18
C ILE A 178 2.14 -16.51 2.13
N GLN A 179 2.83 -16.57 0.98
CA GLN A 179 4.07 -17.34 0.81
C GLN A 179 5.28 -16.80 1.60
N PHE A 180 5.26 -15.53 2.03
CA PHE A 180 6.38 -14.97 2.79
C PHE A 180 6.53 -15.67 4.14
N THR A 181 7.72 -15.65 4.74
CA THR A 181 7.91 -16.25 6.07
C THR A 181 7.15 -15.48 7.16
N LYS A 182 7.00 -16.08 8.34
CA LYS A 182 6.29 -15.43 9.46
C LYS A 182 7.02 -14.14 9.86
N GLU A 183 8.34 -14.20 9.90
CA GLU A 183 9.24 -13.10 10.27
C GLU A 183 9.11 -11.95 9.27
N GLN A 184 9.16 -12.24 7.97
CA GLN A 184 9.03 -11.24 6.91
C GLN A 184 7.71 -10.47 6.97
N LEU A 185 6.59 -11.18 7.22
CA LEU A 185 5.28 -10.56 7.34
C LEU A 185 5.14 -9.71 8.62
N VAL A 186 5.73 -10.16 9.72
CA VAL A 186 5.76 -9.40 10.98
C VAL A 186 6.57 -8.13 10.83
N GLU A 187 7.78 -8.21 10.26
CA GLU A 187 8.65 -7.05 10.04
C GLU A 187 8.04 -6.03 9.06
N ASN A 188 7.43 -6.51 7.97
CA ASN A 188 6.70 -5.64 7.04
C ASN A 188 5.52 -4.93 7.75
N ALA A 189 4.72 -5.67 8.52
CA ALA A 189 3.61 -5.09 9.25
C ALA A 189 4.07 -4.09 10.33
N GLN A 190 5.17 -4.37 11.05
CA GLN A 190 5.77 -3.44 12.00
C GLN A 190 6.23 -2.14 11.32
N ALA A 191 6.92 -2.24 10.19
CA ALA A 191 7.37 -1.07 9.43
C ALA A 191 6.18 -0.17 9.01
N VAL A 192 5.06 -0.77 8.58
CA VAL A 192 3.83 -0.03 8.27
C VAL A 192 3.24 0.64 9.50
N LEU A 193 3.16 -0.07 10.62
CA LEU A 193 2.61 0.45 11.88
C LEU A 193 3.42 1.65 12.40
N GLU A 194 4.75 1.54 12.37
CA GLU A 194 5.65 2.63 12.75
C GLU A 194 5.51 3.84 11.82
N ALA A 195 5.46 3.61 10.49
CA ALA A 195 5.27 4.68 9.53
C ALA A 195 3.94 5.42 9.73
N ILE A 196 2.85 4.70 9.99
CA ILE A 196 1.54 5.28 10.28
C ILE A 196 1.56 6.05 11.60
N ALA A 197 2.22 5.53 12.63
CA ALA A 197 2.37 6.19 13.92
C ALA A 197 3.15 7.51 13.81
N ARG A 198 4.21 7.54 12.99
CA ARG A 198 4.97 8.77 12.69
C ARG A 198 4.16 9.77 11.86
N ALA A 199 3.27 9.28 10.99
CA ALA A 199 2.39 10.12 10.18
C ALA A 199 1.18 10.70 10.96
N LYS A 200 1.17 10.60 12.30
CA LYS A 200 0.10 11.13 13.15
C LYS A 200 0.02 12.66 13.03
N PRO A 201 -1.13 13.22 12.62
CA PRO A 201 -1.33 14.67 12.60
C PRO A 201 -1.40 15.24 14.01
N ALA A 202 -0.83 16.44 14.22
CA ALA A 202 -0.92 17.14 15.50
C ALA A 202 -2.36 17.48 15.90
N ALA A 203 -3.25 17.63 14.92
CA ALA A 203 -4.68 17.89 15.13
C ALA A 203 -5.49 16.66 15.58
N ALA A 204 -4.92 15.45 15.50
CA ALA A 204 -5.62 14.23 15.87
C ALA A 204 -5.75 14.10 17.40
N LYS A 205 -6.98 14.23 17.92
CA LYS A 205 -7.30 14.09 19.34
C LYS A 205 -7.71 12.66 19.68
N GLY A 206 -7.28 12.18 20.85
CA GLY A 206 -7.63 10.85 21.37
C GLY A 206 -6.82 9.70 20.75
N THR A 207 -7.39 8.50 20.74
CA THR A 207 -6.73 7.28 20.26
C THR A 207 -6.59 7.30 18.73
N TYR A 208 -5.36 7.48 18.26
CA TYR A 208 -5.05 7.59 16.83
C TYR A 208 -5.29 6.29 16.06
N MET A 209 -4.97 5.12 16.63
CA MET A 209 -5.22 3.80 16.04
C MET A 209 -6.29 3.08 16.85
N ARG A 210 -7.51 3.00 16.31
CA ARG A 210 -8.68 2.42 17.02
C ARG A 210 -8.73 0.91 16.93
N SER A 211 -8.45 0.36 15.75
CA SER A 211 -8.41 -1.08 15.53
C SER A 211 -7.48 -1.42 14.39
N ILE A 212 -6.81 -2.57 14.52
CA ILE A 212 -5.91 -3.11 13.50
C ILE A 212 -6.41 -4.51 13.17
N THR A 213 -6.59 -4.78 11.88
CA THR A 213 -7.05 -6.07 11.38
C THR A 213 -6.09 -6.55 10.32
N LEU A 214 -5.62 -7.78 10.46
CA LEU A 214 -4.84 -8.45 9.43
C LEU A 214 -5.78 -9.37 8.66
N SER A 215 -5.80 -9.25 7.34
CA SER A 215 -6.71 -10.02 6.48
C SER A 215 -5.98 -10.57 5.26
N GLY A 216 -6.44 -11.71 4.75
CA GLY A 216 -6.05 -12.20 3.43
C GLY A 216 -7.10 -11.83 2.41
N THR A 217 -6.81 -12.05 1.12
CA THR A 217 -7.75 -11.69 0.05
C THR A 217 -9.10 -12.44 0.18
N MET A 218 -9.09 -13.73 0.52
CA MET A 218 -10.32 -14.52 0.76
C MET A 218 -10.47 -14.96 2.23
N THR A 219 -9.51 -14.60 3.07
CA THR A 219 -9.37 -15.06 4.44
C THR A 219 -10.05 -14.07 5.39
N PRO A 220 -10.79 -14.53 6.42
CA PRO A 220 -11.43 -13.61 7.37
C PRO A 220 -10.40 -12.76 8.13
N GLY A 221 -10.83 -11.58 8.58
CA GLY A 221 -9.96 -10.64 9.28
C GLY A 221 -9.68 -11.07 10.73
N ILE A 222 -8.42 -10.97 11.13
CA ILE A 222 -7.93 -11.27 12.47
C ILE A 222 -7.58 -9.95 13.15
N LYS A 223 -8.17 -9.69 14.32
CA LYS A 223 -7.88 -8.47 15.08
C LYS A 223 -6.52 -8.58 15.74
N VAL A 224 -5.68 -7.59 15.49
CA VAL A 224 -4.34 -7.48 16.07
C VAL A 224 -4.38 -6.52 17.24
N ALA A 225 -3.82 -6.94 18.38
CA ALA A 225 -3.59 -6.09 19.52
C ALA A 225 -2.48 -5.10 19.19
N TRP A 226 -2.78 -3.81 19.30
CA TRP A 226 -1.79 -2.74 19.23
C TRP A 226 -1.66 -2.10 20.59
N SER A 227 -0.46 -2.18 21.18
CA SER A 227 -0.13 -1.48 22.41
C SER A 227 0.60 -0.17 22.07
N PRO A 228 0.05 1.00 22.40
CA PRO A 228 0.70 2.29 22.14
C PRO A 228 2.03 2.49 22.88
N THR A 229 2.33 1.67 23.88
CA THR A 229 3.40 1.91 24.87
C THR A 229 4.82 1.77 24.31
N ALA A 230 5.00 1.21 23.11
CA ALA A 230 6.32 1.06 22.50
C ALA A 230 6.87 2.32 21.81
N VAL A 231 6.00 3.28 21.45
CA VAL A 231 6.41 4.47 20.67
C VAL A 231 6.64 5.70 21.57
N ALA A 232 6.29 5.64 22.85
CA ALA A 232 6.48 6.74 23.81
C ALA A 232 7.86 6.74 24.51
N LYS A 233 8.79 5.87 24.08
CA LYS A 233 10.19 5.87 24.53
C LYS A 233 11.13 5.91 23.32
N ALA A 234 11.19 7.05 22.66
CA ALA A 234 12.34 7.51 21.88
C ALA A 234 12.31 9.02 21.85
#